data_AF-K2CTQ2-F1
#
_entry.id   AF-K2CTQ2-F1
#
_cell.length_a   1.000
_cell.length_b   1.000
_cell.length_c   1.000
_cell.angle_alpha   90.00
_cell.angle_beta   90.00
_cell.angle_gamma   90.00
#
_symmetry.space_group_name_H-M   'P 1'
#
loop_
_entity.id
_entity.type
_entity.pdbx_description
1 polymer ?
#
loop_
_entity_poly.entity_id
_entity_poly.type
_entity_poly.pdbx_seq_one_letter_code
_entity_poly.pdbx_strand_id
1 'polypeptide(L)'
;HPFVHSIFHFTYESLVFELLGIPILLTIFGAQKQLGIFYIAQLSSLFIGNFIYYFYPTMAPSGVFHSPYFTAAQHDTSLRFYDVHHYIKFTTTEGGLIAFPSFHVVWAILLTNCCRAKKIFFYPVAIFNIVLIISTVFLGWHYFTDVIGGIVLAIIAIMFANWVYSASFHHFQRRT
;
A
#
# COMPACT_ATOMS: atom_id res chain seq x y z
N HIS A 1 5.11 -11.74 -21.47
CA HIS A 1 5.04 -10.91 -22.69
C HIS A 1 5.45 -9.48 -22.35
N PRO A 2 6.33 -8.81 -23.13
CA PRO A 2 6.90 -7.51 -22.76
C PRO A 2 5.85 -6.42 -22.50
N PHE A 3 4.81 -6.34 -23.32
CA PHE A 3 3.73 -5.37 -23.14
C PHE A 3 3.00 -5.50 -21.79
N VAL A 4 2.70 -6.73 -21.37
CA VAL A 4 2.02 -6.99 -20.08
C VAL A 4 2.93 -6.60 -18.92
N HIS A 5 4.23 -6.89 -19.04
CA HIS A 5 5.24 -6.50 -18.07
C HIS A 5 5.32 -4.97 -17.90
N SER A 6 5.30 -4.22 -19.01
CA SER A 6 5.29 -2.76 -18.98
C SER A 6 4.03 -2.18 -18.33
N ILE A 7 2.85 -2.75 -18.60
CA ILE A 7 1.61 -2.35 -17.92
C ILE A 7 1.73 -2.56 -16.41
N PHE A 8 2.20 -3.73 -16.00
CA PHE A 8 2.33 -4.05 -14.58
C PHE A 8 3.31 -3.11 -13.88
N HIS A 9 4.49 -2.87 -14.46
CA HIS A 9 5.43 -1.89 -13.92
C HIS A 9 4.82 -0.49 -13.83
N PHE A 10 4.16 -0.04 -14.88
CA PHE A 10 3.53 1.28 -14.89
C PHE A 10 2.49 1.42 -13.76
N THR A 11 1.61 0.42 -13.60
CA THR A 11 0.59 0.43 -12.53
C THR A 11 1.19 0.31 -11.13
N TYR A 12 2.32 -0.37 -10.98
CA TYR A 12 2.98 -0.54 -9.69
C TYR A 12 3.61 0.79 -9.24
N GLU A 13 4.37 1.44 -10.13
CA GLU A 13 5.05 2.71 -9.85
C GLU A 13 4.08 3.90 -9.71
N SER A 14 2.91 3.82 -10.36
CA SER A 14 1.94 4.93 -10.35
C SER A 14 1.35 5.23 -8.97
N LEU A 15 1.43 4.28 -8.03
CA LEU A 15 0.85 4.41 -6.69
C LEU A 15 1.34 5.66 -5.95
N VAL A 16 2.62 6.01 -6.12
CA VAL A 16 3.22 7.20 -5.49
C VAL A 16 2.52 8.47 -5.98
N PHE A 17 2.18 8.53 -7.26
CA PHE A 17 1.44 9.65 -7.83
C PHE A 17 -0.02 9.66 -7.37
N GLU A 18 -0.65 8.49 -7.20
CA GLU A 18 -2.01 8.40 -6.65
C GLU A 18 -2.10 8.91 -5.21
N LEU A 19 -1.11 8.58 -4.37
CA LEU A 19 -1.03 9.03 -2.97
C LEU A 19 -1.05 10.54 -2.81
N LEU A 20 -0.60 11.30 -3.82
CA LEU A 20 -0.66 12.76 -3.84
C LEU A 20 -1.85 13.27 -4.64
N GLY A 21 -2.06 12.72 -5.85
CA GLY A 21 -3.06 13.19 -6.80
C GLY A 21 -4.50 13.01 -6.31
N ILE A 22 -4.84 11.83 -5.75
CA ILE A 22 -6.19 11.54 -5.29
C ILE A 22 -6.59 12.45 -4.12
N PRO A 23 -5.78 12.60 -3.05
CA PRO A 23 -6.14 13.50 -1.96
C PRO A 23 -6.30 14.96 -2.40
N ILE A 24 -5.42 15.46 -3.27
CA ILE A 24 -5.52 16.82 -3.83
C ILE A 24 -6.83 16.97 -4.60
N LEU A 25 -7.13 16.03 -5.50
CA LEU A 25 -8.37 16.03 -6.27
C LEU A 25 -9.59 16.03 -5.35
N LEU A 26 -9.65 15.12 -4.38
CA LEU A 26 -10.78 15.02 -3.45
C LEU A 26 -10.92 16.24 -2.54
N THR A 27 -9.83 16.96 -2.26
CA THR A 27 -9.86 18.25 -1.55
C THR A 27 -10.60 19.29 -2.38
N ILE A 28 -10.30 19.40 -3.67
CA ILE A 28 -10.98 20.31 -4.62
C ILE A 28 -12.48 19.98 -4.71
N PHE A 29 -12.84 18.69 -4.68
CA PHE A 29 -14.24 18.24 -4.75
C PHE A 29 -14.97 18.14 -3.39
N GLY A 30 -14.36 18.66 -2.31
CA GLY A 30 -14.98 18.82 -0.99
C GLY A 30 -15.24 17.52 -0.22
N ALA A 31 -14.48 16.45 -0.47
CA ALA A 31 -14.67 15.15 0.18
C ALA A 31 -13.93 15.03 1.53
N GLN A 32 -14.09 16.03 2.41
CA GLN A 32 -13.34 16.16 3.66
C GLN A 32 -13.48 14.94 4.60
N LYS A 33 -14.69 14.36 4.68
CA LYS A 33 -14.92 13.15 5.50
C LYS A 33 -14.08 11.97 5.02
N GLN A 34 -14.04 11.75 3.71
CA GLN A 34 -13.30 10.62 3.12
C GLN A 34 -11.80 10.82 3.28
N LEU A 35 -11.31 12.05 3.11
CA LEU A 35 -9.92 12.42 3.37
C LEU A 35 -9.53 12.19 4.83
N GLY A 36 -10.36 12.61 5.79
CA GLY A 36 -10.10 12.37 7.21
C GLY A 36 -9.99 10.88 7.54
N ILE A 37 -10.92 10.05 7.03
CA ILE A 37 -10.86 8.59 7.19
C ILE A 37 -9.60 8.02 6.54
N PHE A 38 -9.26 8.48 5.33
CA PHE A 38 -8.07 8.05 4.60
C PHE A 38 -6.78 8.32 5.40
N TYR A 39 -6.57 9.54 5.91
CA TYR A 39 -5.36 9.86 6.64
C TYR A 39 -5.24 9.10 7.97
N ILE A 40 -6.35 8.91 8.70
CA ILE A 40 -6.35 8.10 9.92
C ILE A 40 -6.01 6.64 9.60
N ALA A 41 -6.61 6.07 8.56
CA ALA A 41 -6.34 4.70 8.12
C ALA A 41 -4.89 4.55 7.62
N GLN A 42 -4.38 5.52 6.86
CA GLN A 42 -3.01 5.54 6.37
C GLN A 42 -2.00 5.54 7.51
N LEU A 43 -2.15 6.44 8.48
CA LEU A 43 -1.25 6.53 9.63
C LEU A 43 -1.33 5.28 10.51
N SER A 44 -2.54 4.81 10.85
CA SER A 44 -2.71 3.61 11.68
C SER A 44 -2.15 2.36 10.99
N SER A 45 -2.40 2.16 9.70
CA SER A 45 -1.84 1.04 8.94
C SER A 45 -0.32 1.10 8.84
N LEU A 46 0.29 2.30 8.80
CA LEU A 46 1.74 2.46 8.83
C LEU A 46 2.32 1.93 10.14
N PHE A 47 1.76 2.32 11.28
CA PHE A 47 2.25 1.83 12.58
C PHE A 47 2.02 0.33 12.76
N ILE A 48 0.80 -0.14 12.49
CA ILE A 48 0.43 -1.55 12.66
C ILE A 48 1.22 -2.43 11.69
N GLY A 49 1.35 -2.03 10.42
CA GLY A 49 2.10 -2.77 9.41
C GLY A 49 3.60 -2.87 9.73
N ASN A 50 4.23 -1.77 10.16
CA ASN A 50 5.62 -1.80 10.61
C ASN A 50 5.80 -2.68 11.85
N PHE A 51 4.85 -2.64 12.78
CA PHE A 51 4.87 -3.51 13.96
C PHE A 51 4.75 -4.99 13.56
N ILE A 52 3.84 -5.33 12.64
CA ILE A 52 3.72 -6.69 12.10
C ILE A 52 5.02 -7.12 11.42
N TYR A 53 5.57 -6.27 10.55
CA TYR A 53 6.84 -6.55 9.86
C TYR A 53 7.99 -6.80 10.85
N TYR A 54 8.05 -6.05 11.95
CA TYR A 54 9.09 -6.25 12.96
C TYR A 54 9.09 -7.67 13.55
N PHE A 55 7.91 -8.25 13.78
CA PHE A 55 7.79 -9.62 14.33
C PHE A 55 7.77 -10.71 13.25
N TYR A 56 7.25 -10.40 12.06
CA TYR A 56 7.07 -11.33 10.95
C TYR A 56 7.71 -10.79 9.66
N PRO A 57 9.03 -10.53 9.68
CA PRO A 57 9.71 -9.98 8.52
C PRO A 57 9.77 -11.05 7.43
N THR A 58 9.41 -10.68 6.21
CA THR A 58 9.41 -11.59 5.06
C THR A 58 10.31 -11.03 3.96
N MET A 59 11.09 -11.91 3.32
CA MET A 59 11.92 -11.58 2.16
C MET A 59 11.07 -11.56 0.89
N ALA A 60 11.38 -10.72 -0.08
CA ALA A 60 10.68 -10.70 -1.36
C ALA A 60 10.93 -12.00 -2.18
N PRO A 61 10.02 -12.39 -3.09
CA PRO A 61 10.20 -13.54 -3.97
C PRO A 61 11.54 -13.57 -4.73
N SER A 62 12.10 -12.40 -5.06
CA SER A 62 13.40 -12.24 -5.73
C SER A 62 14.61 -12.78 -4.96
N GLY A 63 14.48 -13.01 -3.65
CA GLY A 63 15.54 -13.58 -2.82
C GLY A 63 15.56 -15.11 -2.80
N VAL A 64 14.48 -15.75 -3.28
CA VAL A 64 14.33 -17.22 -3.31
C VAL A 64 14.31 -17.73 -4.76
N PHE A 65 13.59 -17.04 -5.64
CA PHE A 65 13.48 -17.42 -7.04
C PHE A 65 14.51 -16.67 -7.89
N HIS A 66 15.04 -17.36 -8.90
CA HIS A 66 15.88 -16.75 -9.93
C HIS A 66 15.05 -16.53 -11.19
N SER A 67 14.96 -15.29 -11.64
CA SER A 67 14.22 -14.93 -12.85
C SER A 67 14.93 -13.77 -13.55
N PRO A 68 15.11 -13.82 -14.88
CA PRO A 68 15.64 -12.69 -15.65
C PRO A 68 14.69 -11.49 -15.71
N TYR A 69 13.45 -11.64 -15.22
CA TYR A 69 12.45 -10.58 -15.18
C TYR A 69 12.51 -9.75 -13.89
N PHE A 70 13.29 -10.16 -12.89
CA PHE A 70 13.46 -9.36 -11.70
C PHE A 70 14.36 -8.15 -11.96
N THR A 71 13.94 -7.00 -11.45
CA THR A 71 14.70 -5.76 -11.53
C THR A 71 15.81 -5.74 -10.48
N ALA A 72 16.80 -4.87 -10.68
CA ALA A 72 17.85 -4.63 -9.68
C ALA A 72 17.25 -4.24 -8.32
N ALA A 73 16.27 -3.33 -8.30
CA ALA A 73 15.57 -2.91 -7.07
C ALA A 73 14.89 -4.08 -6.33
N GLN A 74 14.40 -5.09 -7.04
CA GLN A 74 13.82 -6.28 -6.41
C GLN A 74 14.89 -7.17 -5.77
N HIS A 75 16.03 -7.35 -6.42
CA HIS A 75 17.17 -8.06 -5.81
C HIS A 75 17.74 -7.29 -4.61
N ASP A 76 17.89 -5.97 -4.74
CA ASP A 76 18.38 -5.09 -3.67
C ASP A 76 17.46 -5.12 -2.44
N THR A 77 16.14 -5.22 -2.63
CA THR A 77 15.16 -5.39 -1.55
C THR A 77 15.47 -6.66 -0.73
N SER A 78 15.75 -7.77 -1.41
CA SER A 78 16.09 -9.04 -0.75
C SER A 78 17.47 -9.02 -0.08
N LEU A 79 18.43 -8.34 -0.68
CA LEU A 79 19.75 -8.10 -0.07
C LEU A 79 19.64 -7.22 1.18
N ARG A 80 18.83 -6.16 1.15
CA ARG A 80 18.59 -5.30 2.32
C ARG A 80 17.93 -6.04 3.46
N PHE A 81 16.96 -6.89 3.16
CA PHE A 81 16.38 -7.78 4.15
C PHE A 81 17.48 -8.62 4.81
N TYR A 82 18.32 -9.28 4.00
CA TYR A 82 19.43 -10.08 4.51
C TYR A 82 20.39 -9.25 5.37
N ASP A 83 20.81 -8.08 4.89
CA ASP A 83 21.76 -7.20 5.58
C ASP A 83 21.23 -6.75 6.95
N VAL A 84 19.97 -6.30 7.03
CA VAL A 84 19.32 -5.90 8.31
C VAL A 84 19.33 -7.06 9.30
N HIS A 85 18.93 -8.25 8.87
CA HIS A 85 18.77 -9.40 9.77
C HIS A 85 20.11 -10.03 10.18
N HIS A 86 21.21 -9.67 9.52
CA HIS A 86 22.57 -10.12 9.86
C HIS A 86 23.46 -8.99 10.44
N TYR A 87 22.89 -7.82 10.75
CA TYR A 87 23.61 -6.65 11.28
C TYR A 87 24.74 -6.16 10.35
N ILE A 88 24.53 -6.29 9.04
CA ILE A 88 25.46 -5.87 7.99
C ILE A 88 25.07 -4.45 7.53
N LYS A 89 26.07 -3.61 7.24
CA LYS A 89 25.82 -2.29 6.64
C LYS A 89 25.28 -2.46 5.22
N PHE A 90 24.25 -1.70 4.88
CA PHE A 90 23.65 -1.76 3.55
C PHE A 90 24.68 -1.51 2.46
N THR A 91 24.73 -2.44 1.52
CA THR A 91 25.56 -2.36 0.32
C THR A 91 24.80 -1.80 -0.87
N THR A 92 23.46 -1.73 -0.79
CA THR A 92 22.56 -1.30 -1.85
C THR A 92 21.74 -0.07 -1.46
N THR A 93 21.39 0.74 -2.46
CA THR A 93 20.63 1.99 -2.29
C THR A 93 19.18 1.89 -2.74
N GLU A 94 18.85 0.94 -3.60
CA GLU A 94 17.51 0.78 -4.18
C GLU A 94 16.67 -0.27 -3.43
N GLY A 95 15.37 -0.29 -3.68
CA GLY A 95 14.47 -1.30 -3.12
C GLY A 95 13.95 -0.99 -1.71
N GLY A 96 12.83 -1.63 -1.38
CA GLY A 96 12.15 -1.50 -0.09
C GLY A 96 12.75 -2.40 1.00
N LEU A 97 12.16 -2.36 2.19
CA LEU A 97 12.52 -3.24 3.31
C LEU A 97 11.41 -4.25 3.66
N ILE A 98 10.15 -3.99 3.29
CA ILE A 98 8.99 -4.70 3.80
C ILE A 98 8.32 -5.50 2.69
N ALA A 99 8.32 -6.83 2.80
CA ALA A 99 7.45 -7.67 1.96
C ALA A 99 6.08 -7.93 2.62
N PHE A 100 6.04 -8.27 3.91
CA PHE A 100 4.79 -8.58 4.62
C PHE A 100 4.45 -7.54 5.72
N PRO A 101 3.22 -7.01 5.79
CA PRO A 101 2.16 -7.07 4.77
C PRO A 101 2.45 -6.11 3.61
N SER A 102 1.82 -6.32 2.45
CA SER A 102 2.06 -5.45 1.28
C SER A 102 1.43 -4.06 1.45
N PHE A 103 2.26 -3.04 1.63
CA PHE A 103 1.80 -1.64 1.68
C PHE A 103 1.23 -1.13 0.36
N HIS A 104 1.69 -1.66 -0.79
CA HIS A 104 1.09 -1.33 -2.08
C HIS A 104 -0.39 -1.70 -2.11
N VAL A 105 -0.72 -2.89 -1.61
CA VAL A 105 -2.10 -3.38 -1.49
C VAL A 105 -2.89 -2.55 -0.48
N VAL A 106 -2.29 -2.23 0.67
CA VAL A 106 -2.93 -1.36 1.68
C VAL A 106 -3.32 -0.01 1.05
N TRP A 107 -2.36 0.69 0.47
CA TRP A 107 -2.59 2.03 -0.08
C TRP A 107 -3.56 2.01 -1.27
N ALA A 108 -3.45 1.03 -2.15
CA ALA A 108 -4.39 0.84 -3.25
C ALA A 108 -5.84 0.75 -2.74
N ILE A 109 -6.10 -0.05 -1.71
CA ILE A 109 -7.42 -0.19 -1.11
C ILE A 109 -7.85 1.09 -0.39
N LEU A 110 -6.96 1.73 0.37
CA LEU A 110 -7.26 2.97 1.08
C LEU A 110 -7.63 4.10 0.12
N LEU A 111 -6.89 4.26 -0.98
CA LEU A 111 -7.14 5.25 -2.03
C LEU A 111 -8.46 4.98 -2.75
N THR A 112 -8.72 3.72 -3.13
CA THR A 112 -10.01 3.33 -3.71
C THR A 112 -11.16 3.64 -2.75
N ASN A 113 -11.03 3.30 -1.46
CA ASN A 113 -12.05 3.63 -0.45
C ASN A 113 -12.19 5.15 -0.21
N CYS A 114 -11.11 5.93 -0.33
CA CYS A 114 -11.15 7.38 -0.25
C CYS A 114 -12.06 7.99 -1.34
N CYS A 115 -11.99 7.44 -2.55
CA CYS A 115 -12.83 7.87 -3.67
C CYS A 115 -14.32 7.46 -3.57
N ARG A 116 -14.73 6.63 -2.59
CA ARG A 116 -16.06 6.00 -2.54
C ARG A 116 -17.25 6.96 -2.60
N ALA A 117 -17.08 8.20 -2.13
CA ALA A 117 -18.14 9.21 -2.14
C ALA A 117 -18.35 9.87 -3.51
N LYS A 118 -17.36 9.77 -4.41
CA LYS A 118 -17.38 10.37 -5.74
C LYS A 118 -17.24 9.24 -6.76
N LYS A 119 -18.37 8.65 -7.15
CA LYS A 119 -18.44 7.48 -8.05
C LYS A 119 -17.62 7.64 -9.34
N ILE A 120 -17.57 8.85 -9.89
CA ILE A 120 -16.77 9.21 -11.08
C ILE A 120 -15.27 8.90 -10.91
N PHE A 121 -14.73 9.06 -9.70
CA PHE A 121 -13.33 8.73 -9.38
C PHE A 121 -13.20 7.30 -8.85
N PHE A 122 -14.22 6.80 -8.15
CA PHE A 122 -14.19 5.47 -7.55
C PHE A 122 -13.97 4.35 -8.57
N TYR A 123 -14.76 4.30 -9.65
CA TYR A 123 -14.68 3.17 -10.58
C TYR A 123 -13.34 3.13 -11.35
N PRO A 124 -12.83 4.23 -11.92
CA PRO A 124 -11.52 4.21 -12.59
C PRO A 124 -10.39 3.82 -11.62
N VAL A 125 -10.35 4.41 -10.42
CA VAL A 125 -9.33 4.10 -9.41
C VAL A 125 -9.45 2.65 -8.95
N ALA A 126 -10.66 2.12 -8.76
CA ALA A 126 -10.85 0.73 -8.36
C ALA A 126 -10.32 -0.26 -9.39
N ILE A 127 -10.64 -0.06 -10.68
CA ILE A 127 -10.16 -0.92 -11.76
C ILE A 127 -8.63 -0.86 -11.84
N PHE A 128 -8.08 0.36 -11.79
CA PHE A 128 -6.64 0.58 -11.84
C PHE A 128 -5.91 -0.08 -10.66
N ASN A 129 -6.46 0.07 -9.45
CA ASN A 129 -5.88 -0.51 -8.24
C ASN A 129 -6.01 -2.03 -8.16
N ILE A 130 -7.02 -2.63 -8.79
CA ILE A 130 -7.08 -4.08 -8.96
C ILE A 130 -5.91 -4.56 -9.82
N VAL A 131 -5.62 -3.87 -10.93
CA VAL A 131 -4.46 -4.20 -11.78
C VAL A 131 -3.16 -4.03 -11.00
N LEU A 132 -3.00 -2.93 -10.27
CA LEU A 132 -1.85 -2.69 -9.40
C LEU A 132 -1.65 -3.83 -8.39
N ILE A 133 -2.71 -4.25 -7.68
CA ILE A 133 -2.64 -5.36 -6.72
C ILE A 133 -2.17 -6.64 -7.42
N ILE A 134 -2.70 -6.95 -8.60
CA ILE A 134 -2.25 -8.10 -9.40
C ILE A 134 -0.76 -7.95 -9.76
N SER A 135 -0.35 -6.77 -10.21
CA SER A 135 1.05 -6.46 -10.56
C SER A 135 2.02 -6.73 -9.42
N THR A 136 1.63 -6.53 -8.15
CA THR A 136 2.51 -6.81 -7.00
C THR A 136 3.01 -8.26 -6.95
N VAL A 137 2.16 -9.21 -7.32
CA VAL A 137 2.51 -10.65 -7.32
C VAL A 137 3.22 -11.03 -8.60
N PHE A 138 2.69 -10.61 -9.75
CA PHE A 138 3.24 -11.01 -11.05
C PHE A 138 4.61 -10.43 -11.36
N LEU A 139 4.93 -9.25 -10.81
CA LEU A 139 6.28 -8.70 -10.89
C LEU A 139 7.23 -9.38 -9.90
N GLY A 140 6.73 -10.12 -8.90
CA GLY A 140 7.54 -10.79 -7.89
C GLY A 140 8.01 -9.89 -6.75
N TRP A 141 7.28 -8.79 -6.48
CA TRP A 141 7.51 -7.98 -5.28
C TRP A 141 6.96 -8.65 -4.02
N HIS A 142 5.86 -9.39 -4.15
CA HIS A 142 5.11 -9.93 -3.03
C HIS A 142 4.63 -11.35 -3.28
N TYR A 143 4.58 -12.15 -2.21
CA TYR A 143 3.82 -13.39 -2.20
C TYR A 143 2.32 -13.10 -2.11
N PHE A 144 1.50 -14.09 -2.51
CA PHE A 144 0.05 -13.98 -2.37
C PHE A 144 -0.41 -13.78 -0.91
N THR A 145 0.33 -14.34 0.05
CA THR A 145 0.09 -14.13 1.49
C THR A 145 0.27 -12.68 1.91
N ASP A 146 1.21 -11.96 1.31
CA ASP A 146 1.46 -10.54 1.59
C ASP A 146 0.30 -9.66 1.11
N VAL A 147 -0.31 -10.05 0.00
CA VAL A 147 -1.53 -9.42 -0.53
C VAL A 147 -2.70 -9.62 0.41
N ILE A 148 -2.92 -10.85 0.89
CA ILE A 148 -3.98 -11.12 1.89
C ILE A 148 -3.73 -10.31 3.16
N GLY A 149 -2.50 -10.30 3.68
CA GLY A 149 -2.12 -9.50 4.84
C GLY A 149 -2.41 -8.00 4.65
N GLY A 150 -2.08 -7.47 3.46
CA GLY A 150 -2.38 -6.09 3.08
C GLY A 150 -3.88 -5.80 3.02
N ILE A 151 -4.69 -6.69 2.43
CA ILE A 151 -6.16 -6.56 2.38
C ILE A 151 -6.74 -6.52 3.80
N VAL A 152 -6.36 -7.46 4.65
CA VAL A 152 -6.85 -7.55 6.03
C VAL A 152 -6.47 -6.30 6.81
N LEU A 153 -5.22 -5.85 6.71
CA LEU A 153 -4.75 -4.63 7.37
C LEU A 153 -5.51 -3.39 6.89
N ALA A 154 -5.74 -3.26 5.58
CA ALA A 154 -6.49 -2.15 5.01
C ALA A 154 -7.93 -2.10 5.54
N ILE A 155 -8.62 -3.25 5.58
CA ILE A 155 -9.99 -3.34 6.11
C ILE A 155 -10.02 -2.92 7.57
N ILE A 156 -9.13 -3.45 8.41
CA ILE A 156 -9.03 -3.10 9.84
C ILE A 156 -8.77 -1.61 10.02
N ALA A 157 -7.83 -1.05 9.25
CA ALA A 157 -7.49 0.38 9.31
C ALA A 157 -8.67 1.26 8.90
N ILE A 158 -9.42 0.89 7.86
CA ILE A 158 -10.65 1.60 7.46
C ILE A 158 -11.70 1.52 8.57
N MET A 159 -11.94 0.34 9.14
CA MET A 159 -12.92 0.17 10.22
C MET A 159 -12.56 1.04 11.43
N PHE A 160 -11.30 0.99 11.86
CA PHE A 160 -10.77 1.82 12.93
C PHE A 160 -10.92 3.32 12.62
N ALA A 161 -10.54 3.75 11.42
CA ALA A 161 -10.65 5.15 11.02
C ALA A 161 -12.09 5.67 10.99
N ASN A 162 -13.05 4.86 10.53
CA ASN A 162 -14.46 5.23 10.58
C ASN A 162 -14.95 5.34 12.03
N TRP A 163 -14.53 4.44 12.91
CA TRP A 163 -14.88 4.49 14.34
C TRP A 163 -14.33 5.76 15.01
N VAL A 164 -13.04 6.07 14.83
CA VAL A 164 -12.39 7.28 15.36
C VAL A 164 -13.08 8.55 14.84
N TYR A 165 -13.34 8.61 13.54
CA TYR A 165 -13.97 9.77 12.92
C TYR A 165 -15.38 10.02 13.47
N SER A 166 -16.21 8.97 13.60
CA SER A 166 -17.56 9.06 14.16
C SER A 166 -17.57 9.45 15.64
N ALA A 167 -16.67 8.87 16.45
CA ALA A 167 -16.55 9.20 17.87
C ALA A 167 -16.18 10.68 18.09
N SER A 168 -15.28 11.20 17.25
CA SER A 168 -14.81 12.59 17.31
C SER A 168 -15.92 13.59 16.96
N PHE A 169 -16.74 13.26 15.96
CA PHE A 169 -17.89 14.08 15.55
C PHE A 169 -18.99 14.15 16.63
N HIS A 170 -19.32 13.01 17.26
CA HIS A 170 -20.32 12.99 18.33
C HIS A 170 -19.88 13.75 19.58
N HIS A 171 -18.58 13.75 19.89
CA HIS A 171 -18.05 14.52 21.01
C HIS A 171 -18.13 16.03 20.77
N PHE A 172 -17.89 16.47 19.53
CA PHE A 172 -17.98 17.89 19.18
C PHE A 172 -19.42 18.42 19.28
N GLN A 173 -20.42 17.68 18.77
CA GLN A 173 -21.83 18.08 18.85
C GLN A 173 -22.39 18.15 20.29
N ARG A 174 -21.78 17.43 21.25
CA ARG A 174 -22.20 17.50 22.66
C ARG A 174 -21.61 18.70 23.41
N ARG A 175 -20.66 19.43 22.83
CA ARG A 175 -19.98 20.58 23.44
C ARG A 175 -20.41 21.93 22.85
N THR A 176 -21.17 21.93 21.76
CA THR A 176 -21.77 23.10 21.10
C THR A 176 -23.26 23.16 21.39
#